data_AF-A0A7K2XD04-F1
#
_entry.id   AF-A0A7K2XD04-F1
#
_cell.length_a   1.000
_cell.length_b   1.000
_cell.length_c   1.000
_cell.angle_alpha   90.00
_cell.angle_beta   90.00
_cell.angle_gamma   90.00
#
_symmetry.space_group_name_H-M   'P 1'
#
loop_
_entity.id
_entity.type
_entity.pdbx_description
1 polymer ?
#
loop_
_entity_poly.entity_id
_entity_poly.type
_entity_poly.pdbx_seq_one_letter_code
_entity_poly.pdbx_strand_id
1 'polypeptide(L)'
;DGKADVGVLYDNGQTEDSRNQAALWTFTSTGTGFSDPSRKWESGSGSWNTDTSKVTAGDFDGDGRTDVGVLYGYGVQGDGTNRTGLWKFSSTGTGFNAPVMSWDSAGQTSWNWKASKLG
;
A
#
# COMPACT_ATOMS: atom_id res chain seq x y z
N ASP A 1 12.45 17.76 -0.69
CA ASP A 1 13.30 18.84 -1.29
C ASP A 1 12.63 19.49 -2.52
N GLY A 2 11.30 19.40 -2.64
CA GLY A 2 10.57 19.86 -3.83
C GLY A 2 10.65 18.91 -5.02
N LYS A 3 11.39 17.79 -4.93
CA LYS A 3 11.43 16.77 -5.98
C LYS A 3 10.44 15.65 -5.68
N ALA A 4 9.94 15.03 -6.74
CA ALA A 4 9.11 13.84 -6.64
C ALA A 4 9.99 12.60 -6.44
N ASP A 5 9.67 11.80 -5.44
CA ASP A 5 10.28 10.49 -5.18
C ASP A 5 9.44 9.37 -5.80
N VAL A 6 10.00 8.16 -5.88
CA VAL A 6 9.27 6.97 -6.35
C VAL A 6 9.05 5.99 -5.20
N GLY A 7 7.81 5.55 -5.02
CA GLY A 7 7.44 4.47 -4.10
C GLY A 7 7.19 3.16 -4.84
N VAL A 8 7.65 2.03 -4.26
CA VAL A 8 7.45 0.68 -4.80
C VAL A 8 6.93 -0.24 -3.70
N LEU A 9 5.74 -0.78 -3.89
CA LEU A 9 5.25 -1.90 -3.09
C LEU A 9 5.74 -3.20 -3.75
N TYR A 10 6.60 -3.92 -3.06
CA TYR A 10 7.36 -5.04 -3.59
C TYR A 10 6.94 -6.37 -2.95
N ASP A 11 6.85 -7.42 -3.76
CA ASP A 11 6.60 -8.80 -3.34
C ASP A 11 7.91 -9.50 -2.94
N ASN A 12 8.07 -9.78 -1.66
CA ASN A 12 9.20 -10.56 -1.13
C ASN A 12 8.94 -12.08 -1.17
N GLY A 13 7.87 -12.52 -1.83
CA GLY A 13 7.47 -13.91 -1.92
C GLY A 13 6.68 -14.38 -0.70
N GLN A 14 6.71 -15.68 -0.44
CA GLN A 14 5.99 -16.30 0.67
C GLN A 14 6.94 -16.94 1.68
N THR A 15 6.60 -16.85 2.96
CA THR A 15 7.23 -17.65 4.01
C THR A 15 6.78 -19.11 3.93
N GLU A 16 7.49 -20.01 4.63
CA GLU A 16 7.15 -21.44 4.68
C GLU A 16 5.73 -21.71 5.19
N ASP A 17 5.23 -20.88 6.11
CA ASP A 17 3.85 -20.91 6.60
C ASP A 17 2.84 -20.19 5.67
N SER A 18 3.22 -19.96 4.41
CA SER A 18 2.37 -19.43 3.33
C SER A 18 1.86 -18.00 3.56
N ARG A 19 2.55 -17.18 4.37
CA ARG A 19 2.25 -15.74 4.47
C ARG A 19 2.95 -14.99 3.34
N ASN A 20 2.22 -14.12 2.66
CA ASN A 20 2.78 -13.23 1.65
C ASN A 20 3.61 -12.15 2.35
N GLN A 21 4.86 -11.99 1.93
CA GLN A 21 5.75 -10.97 2.45
C GLN A 21 5.80 -9.81 1.47
N ALA A 22 5.55 -8.60 1.96
CA ALA A 22 5.65 -7.39 1.16
C ALA A 22 6.56 -6.36 1.83
N ALA A 23 7.10 -5.46 1.03
CA ALA A 23 7.84 -4.30 1.52
C ALA A 23 7.52 -3.05 0.72
N LEU A 24 7.49 -1.90 1.39
CA LEU A 24 7.45 -0.60 0.74
C LEU A 24 8.88 -0.05 0.66
N TRP A 25 9.32 0.24 -0.55
CA TRP A 25 10.61 0.86 -0.85
C TRP A 25 10.41 2.25 -1.42
N THR A 26 11.38 3.14 -1.19
CA THR A 26 11.43 4.44 -1.84
C THR A 26 12.77 4.65 -2.54
N PHE A 27 12.70 5.29 -3.70
CA PHE A 27 13.85 5.83 -4.42
C PHE A 27 13.77 7.36 -4.35
N THR A 28 14.68 7.96 -3.60
CA THR A 28 14.70 9.42 -3.44
C THR A 28 15.31 10.07 -4.66
N SER A 29 14.64 11.04 -5.25
CA SER A 29 15.12 11.74 -6.43
C SER A 29 16.31 12.63 -6.09
N THR A 30 17.39 12.51 -6.86
CA THR A 30 18.53 13.43 -6.79
C THR A 30 18.34 14.62 -7.73
N GLY A 31 17.33 14.59 -8.61
CA GLY A 31 17.07 15.58 -9.67
C GLY A 31 17.62 15.18 -11.03
N THR A 32 18.64 14.32 -11.08
CA THR A 32 19.17 13.72 -12.32
C THR A 32 19.07 12.19 -12.33
N GLY A 33 18.61 11.60 -11.22
CA GLY A 33 18.42 10.17 -11.04
C GLY A 33 17.81 9.90 -9.67
N PHE A 34 18.13 8.75 -9.09
CA PHE A 34 17.66 8.32 -7.79
C PHE A 34 18.81 7.83 -6.92
N SER A 35 18.69 8.03 -5.60
CA SER A 35 19.55 7.40 -4.60
C SER A 35 19.26 5.90 -4.49
N ASP A 36 20.11 5.19 -3.76
CA ASP A 36 19.90 3.78 -3.44
C ASP A 36 18.52 3.54 -2.78
N PRO A 37 17.85 2.42 -3.09
CA PRO A 37 16.53 2.13 -2.55
C PRO A 37 16.57 2.00 -1.02
N SER A 38 15.61 2.63 -0.36
CA SER A 38 15.44 2.58 1.09
C SER A 38 14.15 1.85 1.44
N ARG A 39 14.24 0.75 2.20
CA ARG A 39 13.05 0.04 2.71
C ARG A 39 12.43 0.87 3.81
N LYS A 40 11.17 1.24 3.63
CA LYS A 40 10.41 2.05 4.59
C LYS A 40 9.44 1.24 5.43
N TRP A 41 8.99 0.10 4.92
CA TRP A 41 8.09 -0.79 5.65
C TRP A 41 8.23 -2.23 5.14
N GLU A 42 7.90 -3.19 6.00
CA GLU A 42 7.76 -4.62 5.67
C GLU A 42 6.59 -5.23 6.46
N SER A 43 5.95 -6.25 5.89
CA SER A 43 4.78 -6.92 6.51
C SER A 43 5.12 -7.67 7.80
N GLY A 44 6.38 -8.05 8.00
CA GLY A 44 6.85 -8.74 9.20
C GLY A 44 6.13 -10.07 9.45
N SER A 45 5.57 -10.23 10.65
CA SER A 45 4.76 -11.41 10.99
C SER A 45 3.37 -11.42 10.34
N GLY A 46 2.94 -10.30 9.74
CA GLY A 46 1.72 -10.22 8.95
C GLY A 46 1.81 -10.97 7.62
N SER A 47 0.74 -10.85 6.82
CA SER A 47 0.66 -11.36 5.45
C SER A 47 0.04 -10.26 4.57
N TRP A 48 0.76 -9.80 3.57
CA TRP A 48 0.30 -8.76 2.64
C TRP A 48 0.51 -9.22 1.20
N ASN A 49 -0.58 -9.36 0.44
CA ASN A 49 -0.51 -9.75 -0.97
C ASN A 49 -0.48 -8.52 -1.88
N THR A 50 0.63 -8.34 -2.59
CA THR A 50 0.83 -7.25 -3.55
C THR A 50 0.01 -7.45 -4.84
N ASP A 51 -0.29 -8.70 -5.24
CA ASP A 51 -1.11 -9.01 -6.41
C ASP A 51 -2.55 -8.53 -6.28
N THR A 52 -3.03 -8.35 -5.04
CA THR A 52 -4.36 -7.80 -4.74
C THR A 52 -4.28 -6.36 -4.23
N SER A 53 -3.20 -5.66 -4.51
CA SER A 53 -2.97 -4.26 -4.12
C SER A 53 -3.01 -3.35 -5.35
N LYS A 54 -3.72 -2.23 -5.26
CA LYS A 54 -3.54 -1.08 -6.16
C LYS A 54 -3.02 0.09 -5.34
N VAL A 55 -1.97 0.75 -5.80
CA VAL A 55 -1.25 1.78 -5.04
C VAL A 55 -1.52 3.16 -5.65
N THR A 56 -1.65 4.17 -4.80
CA THR A 56 -1.71 5.59 -5.14
C THR A 56 -0.86 6.40 -4.16
N ALA A 57 -0.58 7.65 -4.51
CA ALA A 57 0.16 8.57 -3.67
C ALA A 57 -0.51 9.94 -3.68
N GLY A 58 -0.56 10.60 -2.53
CA GLY A 58 -1.19 11.90 -2.36
C GLY A 58 -1.09 12.36 -0.91
N ASP A 59 -1.40 13.62 -0.63
CA ASP A 59 -1.51 14.10 0.75
C ASP A 59 -2.93 13.79 1.27
N PHE A 60 -3.06 12.72 2.05
CA PHE A 60 -4.37 12.19 2.46
C PHE A 60 -4.72 12.54 3.92
N ASP A 61 -3.81 13.11 4.71
CA ASP A 61 -4.12 13.73 6.00
C ASP A 61 -3.96 15.26 6.06
N GLY A 62 -3.51 15.89 4.96
CA GLY A 62 -3.44 17.35 4.85
C GLY A 62 -2.25 17.96 5.57
N ASP A 63 -1.19 17.18 5.82
CA ASP A 63 0.00 17.62 6.53
C ASP A 63 1.08 18.22 5.60
N GLY A 64 0.80 18.25 4.28
CA GLY A 64 1.69 18.75 3.26
C GLY A 64 2.74 17.73 2.78
N ARG A 65 2.65 16.47 3.20
CA ARG A 65 3.53 15.37 2.77
C ARG A 65 2.76 14.37 1.93
N THR A 66 3.49 13.65 1.07
CA THR A 66 2.90 12.60 0.24
C THR A 66 2.81 11.30 1.02
N ASP A 67 1.58 10.84 1.26
CA ASP A 67 1.22 9.54 1.80
C ASP A 67 1.13 8.48 0.69
N VAL A 68 1.06 7.22 1.09
CA VAL A 68 0.74 6.10 0.19
C VAL A 68 -0.61 5.50 0.53
N GLY A 69 -1.50 5.41 -0.45
CA GLY A 69 -2.78 4.73 -0.35
C GLY A 69 -2.75 3.38 -1.04
N VAL A 70 -3.37 2.36 -0.46
CA VAL A 70 -3.51 1.03 -1.08
C VAL A 70 -4.95 0.55 -1.03
N LEU A 71 -5.55 0.34 -2.20
CA LEU A 71 -6.81 -0.39 -2.32
C LEU A 71 -6.52 -1.89 -2.38
N TYR A 72 -6.89 -2.59 -1.30
CA TYR A 72 -6.57 -3.99 -1.07
C TYR A 72 -7.80 -4.89 -1.27
N GLY A 73 -7.69 -5.90 -2.13
CA GLY A 73 -8.74 -6.90 -2.36
C GLY A 73 -8.61 -8.09 -1.42
N TYR A 74 -9.65 -8.36 -0.63
CA TYR A 74 -9.73 -9.55 0.25
C TYR A 74 -10.42 -10.74 -0.42
N GLY A 75 -10.83 -10.59 -1.68
CA GLY A 75 -11.51 -11.63 -2.45
C GLY A 75 -13.00 -11.77 -2.11
N VAL A 76 -13.58 -12.87 -2.57
CA VAL A 76 -14.99 -13.21 -2.40
C VAL A 76 -15.19 -13.84 -1.02
N GLN A 77 -16.16 -13.33 -0.26
CA GLN A 77 -16.53 -13.81 1.07
C GLN A 77 -17.48 -15.01 0.97
N GLY A 78 -17.76 -15.66 2.11
CA GLY A 78 -18.64 -16.83 2.15
C GLY A 78 -20.09 -16.55 1.72
N ASP A 79 -20.54 -15.31 1.82
CA ASP A 79 -21.86 -14.85 1.35
C ASP A 79 -21.89 -14.45 -0.15
N GLY A 80 -20.78 -14.65 -0.87
CA GLY A 80 -20.63 -14.32 -2.28
C GLY A 80 -20.29 -12.85 -2.58
N THR A 81 -20.20 -11.99 -1.56
CA THR A 81 -19.81 -10.58 -1.75
C THR A 81 -18.30 -10.43 -1.93
N ASN A 82 -17.86 -9.36 -2.61
CA ASN A 82 -16.43 -9.02 -2.67
C ASN A 82 -16.08 -8.08 -1.52
N ARG A 83 -14.98 -8.33 -0.82
CA ARG A 83 -14.46 -7.42 0.21
C ARG A 83 -13.22 -6.68 -0.29
N THR A 84 -13.24 -5.37 -0.13
CA THR A 84 -12.11 -4.48 -0.44
C THR A 84 -11.89 -3.55 0.74
N GLY A 85 -10.64 -3.23 1.06
CA GLY A 85 -10.29 -2.21 2.06
C GLY A 85 -9.37 -1.15 1.49
N LEU A 86 -9.39 0.04 2.09
CA LEU A 86 -8.45 1.12 1.78
C LEU A 86 -7.50 1.30 2.95
N TRP A 87 -6.21 1.11 2.67
CA TRP A 87 -5.13 1.30 3.63
C TRP A 87 -4.37 2.58 3.32
N LYS A 88 -3.86 3.23 4.37
CA LYS A 88 -3.01 4.41 4.26
C LYS A 88 -1.71 4.23 5.05
N PHE A 89 -0.60 4.56 4.41
CA PHE A 89 0.70 4.78 5.03
C PHE A 89 0.91 6.30 5.13
N SER A 90 0.72 6.87 6.33
CA SER A 90 0.98 8.29 6.54
C SER A 90 2.48 8.57 6.57
N SER A 91 2.91 9.59 5.84
CA SER A 91 4.31 10.01 5.79
C SER A 91 4.76 10.63 7.10
N THR A 92 6.01 10.39 7.48
CA THR A 92 6.68 11.09 8.58
C THR A 92 7.70 12.11 8.07
N GLY A 93 7.82 12.27 6.76
CA GLY A 93 8.82 13.11 6.07
C GLY A 93 10.14 12.39 5.77
N THR A 94 10.50 11.34 6.51
CA THR A 94 11.68 10.50 6.24
C THR A 94 11.35 9.02 6.06
N GLY A 95 10.11 8.63 6.37
CA GLY A 95 9.56 7.30 6.18
C GLY A 95 8.03 7.33 6.27
N PHE A 96 7.45 6.20 6.69
CA PHE A 96 6.01 6.05 6.83
C PHE A 96 5.67 5.40 8.17
N ASN A 97 4.52 5.76 8.72
CA ASN A 97 3.90 5.00 9.79
C ASN A 97 3.44 3.63 9.28
N ALA A 98 3.22 2.69 10.21
CA ALA A 98 2.59 1.42 9.86
C ALA A 98 1.21 1.67 9.21
N PRO A 99 0.82 0.86 8.21
CA PRO A 99 -0.39 1.12 7.47
C PRO A 99 -1.63 0.96 8.35
N VAL A 100 -2.59 1.87 8.18
CA VAL A 100 -3.88 1.84 8.87
C VAL A 100 -5.01 1.66 7.86
N MET A 101 -5.92 0.73 8.14
CA MET A 101 -7.13 0.56 7.35
C MET A 101 -8.08 1.72 7.62
N SER A 102 -8.22 2.61 6.65
CA SER A 102 -9.08 3.80 6.75
C SER A 102 -10.52 3.52 6.32
N TRP A 103 -10.75 2.47 5.54
CA TRP A 103 -12.09 2.03 5.14
C TRP A 103 -12.12 0.53 4.84
N ASP A 104 -13.26 -0.10 5.08
CA ASP A 104 -13.56 -1.50 4.78
C ASP A 104 -14.96 -1.61 4.17
N SER A 105 -15.10 -2.37 3.09
CA SER A 105 -16.38 -2.60 2.45
C SER A 105 -17.27 -3.60 3.20
N ALA A 106 -16.69 -4.37 4.13
CA ALA A 106 -17.41 -5.39 4.90
C ALA A 106 -18.71 -4.86 5.53
N GLY A 107 -19.83 -5.53 5.24
CA GLY A 107 -21.13 -5.22 5.84
C GLY A 107 -21.81 -3.93 5.38
N GLN A 108 -21.23 -3.19 4.43
CA GLN A 108 -21.83 -1.96 3.90
C GLN A 108 -22.12 -2.04 2.42
N THR A 109 -21.09 -2.32 1.61
CA THR A 109 -21.19 -2.36 0.14
C THR A 109 -20.20 -3.39 -0.39
N SER A 110 -20.53 -4.05 -1.50
CA SER A 110 -19.62 -5.00 -2.15
C SER A 110 -18.89 -4.32 -3.29
N TRP A 111 -17.56 -4.18 -3.17
CA TRP A 111 -16.72 -3.64 -4.24
C TRP A 111 -15.84 -4.75 -4.82
N ASN A 112 -15.98 -5.01 -6.13
CA ASN A 112 -15.13 -5.95 -6.83
C ASN A 112 -13.78 -5.29 -7.14
N TRP A 113 -12.73 -5.73 -6.45
CA TRP A 113 -11.39 -5.23 -6.66
C TRP A 113 -10.92 -5.37 -8.11
N LYS A 114 -11.23 -6.47 -8.83
CA LYS A 114 -10.81 -6.61 -10.25
C LYS A 114 -11.46 -5.58 -11.17
N ALA A 115 -12.62 -5.06 -10.78
CA ALA A 115 -13.35 -4.04 -11.53
C ALA A 115 -12.98 -2.60 -11.10
N SER A 116 -12.01 -2.43 -10.19
CA SER A 116 -11.58 -1.10 -9.75
C SER A 116 -10.36 -0.58 -10.50
N LYS A 117 -10.22 0.74 -10.53
CA LYS A 117 -9.01 1.46 -10.94
C LYS A 117 -8.63 2.40 -9.80
N LEU A 118 -7.33 2.61 -9.63
CA LEU A 118 -6.78 3.58 -8.70
C LEU A 118 -5.83 4.48 -9.50
N GLY A 119 -5.94 5.79 -9.31
CA GLY A 119 -5.20 6.81 -10.04
C GLY A 119 -4.06 7.39 -9.23
#